data_AF-M0JM49-F1
#
_entry.id   AF-M0JM49-F1
#
_cell.length_a   1.000
_cell.length_b   1.000
_cell.length_c   1.000
_cell.angle_alpha   90.00
_cell.angle_beta   90.00
_cell.angle_gamma   90.00
#
_symmetry.space_group_name_H-M   'P 1'
#
loop_
_entity.id
_entity.type
_entity.pdbx_description
1 polymer ?
#
loop_
_entity_poly.entity_id
_entity_poly.type
_entity_poly.pdbx_seq_one_letter_code
_entity_poly.pdbx_strand_id
1 'polypeptide(L)'
;MSQPHLSPEQQPSDQRQIPSIEAIGPVVDKVIDIARQELDAPRSVEIETWEDREFEVRVNHWYPAGSENRYGYDAVIHYHSDRETIRGVLFEEDTKTDEREALVTMDWGHIPDPLSEKKWGVV
;
A
#
# COMPACT_ATOMS: atom_id res chain seq x y z
N MET A 1 38.93 8.66 -31.69
CA MET A 1 38.75 8.38 -30.24
C MET A 1 37.25 8.29 -30.02
N SER A 2 36.66 7.10 -30.09
CA SER A 2 35.22 6.90 -29.91
C SER A 2 34.95 6.52 -28.46
N GLN A 3 34.07 7.25 -27.77
CA GLN A 3 33.65 6.92 -26.41
C GLN A 3 32.90 5.58 -26.42
N PRO A 4 33.15 4.67 -25.45
CA PRO A 4 32.28 3.52 -25.26
C PRO A 4 30.95 4.02 -24.69
N HIS A 5 29.87 3.80 -25.43
CA HIS A 5 28.52 3.91 -24.91
C HIS A 5 28.35 2.81 -23.87
N LEU A 6 28.34 3.17 -22.59
CA LEU A 6 27.85 2.28 -21.54
C LEU A 6 26.35 2.09 -21.80
N SER A 7 25.99 0.97 -22.42
CA SER A 7 24.62 0.49 -22.42
C SER A 7 24.16 0.41 -20.97
N PRO A 8 22.97 0.92 -20.60
CA PRO A 8 22.44 0.68 -19.26
C PRO A 8 22.42 -0.83 -19.06
N GLU A 9 23.00 -1.31 -17.95
CA GLU A 9 22.93 -2.72 -17.57
C GLU A 9 21.47 -3.16 -17.71
N GLN A 10 21.21 -4.06 -18.65
CA GLN A 10 19.88 -4.64 -18.80
C GLN A 10 19.66 -5.49 -17.55
N GLN A 11 18.91 -4.96 -16.57
CA GLN A 11 18.34 -5.76 -15.51
C GLN A 11 17.70 -7.00 -16.15
N PRO A 12 17.93 -8.21 -15.60
CA PRO A 12 17.37 -9.43 -16.17
C PRO A 12 15.85 -9.27 -16.27
N SER A 13 15.29 -9.65 -17.43
CA SER A 13 13.86 -9.53 -17.75
C SER A 13 12.94 -10.13 -16.68
N ASP A 14 13.45 -11.12 -15.94
CA ASP A 14 12.72 -11.84 -14.90
C ASP A 14 12.46 -10.99 -13.64
N GLN A 15 13.16 -9.85 -13.49
CA GLN A 15 12.96 -8.88 -12.41
C GLN A 15 11.95 -7.77 -12.76
N ARG A 16 11.61 -7.60 -14.05
CA ARG A 16 10.61 -6.61 -14.50
C ARG A 16 9.29 -7.30 -14.77
N GLN A 17 8.61 -7.68 -13.70
CA GLN A 17 7.34 -8.36 -13.78
C GLN A 17 6.35 -7.74 -12.82
N ILE A 18 5.26 -7.20 -13.37
CA ILE A 18 4.11 -6.76 -12.58
C ILE A 18 3.57 -7.99 -11.83
N PRO A 19 3.41 -7.93 -10.49
CA PRO A 19 2.81 -8.98 -9.69
C PRO A 19 1.45 -9.44 -10.24
N SER A 20 1.19 -10.75 -10.23
CA SER A 20 -0.17 -11.24 -10.47
C SER A 20 -1.01 -11.08 -9.21
N ILE A 21 -2.31 -10.80 -9.38
CA ILE A 21 -3.27 -10.71 -8.26
C ILE A 21 -3.29 -12.00 -7.44
N GLU A 22 -3.15 -13.16 -8.09
CA GLU A 22 -3.10 -14.45 -7.41
C GLU A 22 -1.89 -14.57 -6.47
N ALA A 23 -0.74 -14.02 -6.86
CA ALA A 23 0.49 -14.09 -6.06
C ALA A 23 0.44 -13.17 -4.82
N ILE A 24 -0.25 -12.03 -4.92
CA ILE A 24 -0.41 -11.07 -3.81
C ILE A 24 -1.70 -11.27 -3.01
N GLY A 25 -2.61 -12.14 -3.48
CA GLY A 25 -3.92 -12.41 -2.90
C GLY A 25 -3.93 -12.61 -1.38
N PRO A 26 -3.03 -13.44 -0.80
CA PRO A 26 -2.97 -13.64 0.64
C PRO A 26 -2.73 -12.35 1.45
N VAL A 27 -1.95 -11.41 0.91
CA VAL A 27 -1.72 -10.11 1.56
C VAL A 27 -2.94 -9.23 1.42
N VAL A 28 -3.55 -9.18 0.23
CA VAL A 28 -4.78 -8.43 -0.04
C VAL A 28 -5.89 -8.85 0.93
N ASP A 29 -6.13 -10.15 1.06
CA ASP A 29 -7.14 -10.70 1.98
C ASP A 29 -6.87 -10.28 3.43
N LYS A 30 -5.61 -10.36 3.86
CA LYS A 30 -5.23 -10.02 5.23
C LYS A 30 -5.42 -8.53 5.55
N VAL A 31 -5.08 -7.65 4.62
CA VAL A 31 -5.30 -6.20 4.77
C VAL A 31 -6.80 -5.88 4.83
N ILE A 32 -7.61 -6.52 3.97
CA ILE A 32 -9.07 -6.38 4.00
C ILE A 32 -9.67 -6.88 5.31
N ASP A 33 -9.20 -8.01 5.83
CA ASP A 33 -9.69 -8.56 7.09
C ASP A 33 -9.39 -7.65 8.29
N ILE A 34 -8.19 -7.07 8.34
CA ILE A 34 -7.87 -6.04 9.35
C ILE A 34 -8.76 -4.82 9.15
N ALA A 35 -8.92 -4.35 7.93
CA ALA A 35 -9.74 -3.17 7.68
C ALA A 35 -11.22 -3.37 8.04
N ARG A 36 -11.77 -4.58 7.87
CA ARG A 36 -13.12 -4.92 8.33
C ARG A 36 -13.26 -4.98 9.85
N GLN A 37 -12.17 -5.23 10.58
CA GLN A 37 -12.17 -5.26 12.05
C GLN A 37 -12.04 -3.85 12.63
N GLU A 38 -11.25 -2.99 11.97
CA GLU A 38 -10.84 -1.70 12.51
C GLU A 38 -11.64 -0.50 11.95
N LEU A 39 -12.23 -0.62 10.75
CA LEU A 39 -13.04 0.44 10.13
C LEU A 39 -14.53 0.10 10.19
N ASP A 40 -15.37 1.12 10.40
CA ASP A 40 -16.82 0.96 10.50
C ASP A 40 -17.45 0.31 9.26
N ALA A 41 -17.03 0.72 8.05
CA ALA A 41 -17.52 0.17 6.80
C ALA A 41 -16.56 0.42 5.61
N PRO A 42 -15.51 -0.39 5.41
CA PRO A 42 -14.57 -0.23 4.29
C PRO A 42 -15.29 0.04 2.95
N ARG A 43 -14.92 1.12 2.26
CA ARG A 43 -15.61 1.59 1.04
C ARG A 43 -14.92 1.15 -0.24
N SER A 44 -13.60 1.18 -0.26
CA SER A 44 -12.81 0.81 -1.43
C SER A 44 -11.56 0.04 -1.02
N VAL A 45 -11.11 -0.79 -1.95
CA VAL A 45 -9.80 -1.44 -1.91
C VAL A 45 -9.07 -0.99 -3.17
N GLU A 46 -7.88 -0.45 -2.99
CA GLU A 46 -6.99 -0.02 -4.06
C GLU A 46 -5.74 -0.91 -4.02
N ILE A 47 -5.34 -1.41 -5.18
CA ILE A 47 -4.16 -2.25 -5.35
C ILE A 47 -3.29 -1.57 -6.41
N GLU A 48 -2.10 -1.15 -6.01
CA GLU A 48 -1.08 -0.60 -6.90
C GLU A 48 0.04 -1.63 -7.04
N THR A 49 0.54 -1.81 -8.27
CA THR A 49 1.59 -2.78 -8.59
C THR A 49 2.61 -2.13 -9.50
N TRP A 50 3.89 -2.38 -9.26
CA TRP A 50 5.00 -1.81 -10.02
C TRP A 50 5.76 -2.88 -10.81
N GLU A 51 6.53 -2.44 -11.82
CA GLU A 51 7.30 -3.36 -12.69
C GLU A 51 8.42 -4.08 -11.94
N ASP A 52 8.90 -3.54 -10.83
CA ASP A 52 9.96 -4.09 -9.97
C ASP A 52 9.46 -5.14 -8.95
N ARG A 53 8.23 -5.62 -9.13
CA ARG A 53 7.51 -6.54 -8.23
C ARG A 53 7.01 -5.94 -6.93
N GLU A 54 7.17 -4.63 -6.72
CA GLU A 54 6.53 -3.98 -5.57
C GLU A 54 5.01 -3.92 -5.75
N PHE A 55 4.30 -3.91 -4.63
CA PHE A 55 2.86 -3.67 -4.61
C PHE A 55 2.41 -3.03 -3.29
N GLU A 56 1.31 -2.29 -3.38
CA GLU A 56 0.65 -1.63 -2.27
C GLU A 56 -0.82 -2.00 -2.28
N VAL A 57 -1.37 -2.28 -1.09
CA VAL A 57 -2.80 -2.50 -0.89
C VAL A 57 -3.28 -1.43 0.08
N ARG A 58 -4.31 -0.66 -0.31
CA ARG A 58 -4.95 0.35 0.54
C ARG A 58 -6.44 0.03 0.67
N VAL A 59 -6.96 0.16 1.89
CA VAL A 59 -8.38 0.05 2.18
C VAL A 59 -8.84 1.33 2.85
N ASN A 60 -9.81 1.99 2.25
CA ASN A 60 -10.23 3.33 2.65
C ASN A 60 -11.65 3.33 3.22
N HIS A 61 -11.90 4.20 4.19
CA HIS A 61 -13.23 4.57 4.66
C HIS A 61 -13.33 6.08 4.85
N TRP A 62 -14.29 6.69 4.17
CA TRP A 62 -14.60 8.11 4.29
C TRP A 62 -15.73 8.36 5.30
N TYR A 63 -15.41 9.12 6.34
CA TYR A 63 -16.34 9.73 7.28
C TYR A 63 -16.69 11.14 6.78
N PRO A 64 -17.89 11.35 6.19
CA PRO A 64 -18.22 12.63 5.58
C PRO A 64 -18.35 13.75 6.60
N ALA A 65 -18.01 14.96 6.17
CA ALA A 65 -18.28 16.17 6.93
C ALA A 65 -19.79 16.30 7.25
N GLY A 66 -20.09 16.70 8.49
CA GLY A 66 -21.46 16.97 8.92
C GLY A 66 -22.00 18.29 8.34
N SER A 67 -23.30 18.56 8.49
CA SER A 67 -23.91 19.80 7.99
C SER A 67 -23.33 21.09 8.60
N GLU A 68 -22.74 20.99 9.79
CA GLU A 68 -22.17 22.12 10.55
C GLU A 68 -20.64 22.18 10.51
N ASN A 69 -19.97 21.19 9.89
CA ASN A 69 -18.52 21.14 9.79
C ASN A 69 -18.09 21.00 8.33
N ARG A 70 -16.94 21.57 7.96
CA ARG A 70 -16.36 21.40 6.62
C ARG A 70 -15.32 20.28 6.54
N TYR A 71 -14.90 19.74 7.69
CA TYR A 71 -13.89 18.70 7.73
C TYR A 71 -14.56 17.32 7.74
N GLY A 72 -14.12 16.46 6.82
CA GLY A 72 -14.37 15.02 6.87
C GLY A 72 -13.08 14.27 7.20
N TYR A 73 -13.21 12.96 7.38
CA TYR A 73 -12.07 12.12 7.75
C TYR A 73 -11.93 10.92 6.83
N ASP A 74 -10.71 10.69 6.36
CA ASP A 74 -10.36 9.53 5.55
C ASP A 74 -9.48 8.58 6.37
N ALA A 75 -10.01 7.41 6.70
CA ALA A 75 -9.28 6.36 7.37
C ALA A 75 -8.75 5.37 6.35
N VAL A 76 -7.42 5.24 6.29
CA VAL A 76 -6.70 4.40 5.34
C VAL A 76 -5.92 3.34 6.10
N ILE A 77 -6.15 2.07 5.77
CA ILE A 77 -5.29 0.96 6.20
C ILE A 77 -4.53 0.47 4.97
N HIS A 78 -3.21 0.51 5.04
CA HIS A 78 -2.36 0.15 3.91
C HIS A 78 -1.23 -0.81 4.27
N TYR A 79 -0.81 -1.57 3.26
CA TYR A 79 0.37 -2.41 3.25
C TYR A 79 1.23 -2.05 2.05
N HIS A 80 2.55 -1.97 2.22
CA HIS A 80 3.49 -1.80 1.12
C HIS A 80 4.58 -2.88 1.18
N SER A 81 4.87 -3.56 0.05
CA SER A 81 5.76 -4.73 0.00
C SER A 81 7.20 -4.42 0.41
N ASP A 82 7.77 -3.28 0.03
CA ASP A 82 9.10 -2.83 0.48
C ASP A 82 9.23 -2.77 2.02
N ARG A 83 8.17 -2.32 2.70
CA ARG A 83 8.18 -2.13 4.15
C ARG A 83 7.65 -3.34 4.91
N GLU A 84 7.00 -4.26 4.22
CA GLU A 84 6.39 -5.47 4.79
C GLU A 84 5.52 -5.17 6.03
N THR A 85 4.92 -3.98 6.11
CA THR A 85 4.23 -3.48 7.32
C THR A 85 2.82 -3.00 6.98
N ILE A 86 1.85 -3.31 7.85
CA ILE A 86 0.49 -2.77 7.80
C ILE A 86 0.39 -1.53 8.69
N ARG A 87 -0.04 -0.42 8.13
CA ARG A 87 -0.24 0.85 8.83
C ARG A 87 -1.62 1.41 8.60
N GLY A 88 -2.08 2.18 9.58
CA GLY A 88 -3.31 2.95 9.54
C GLY A 88 -3.00 4.42 9.60
N VAL A 89 -3.70 5.22 8.82
CA VAL A 89 -3.63 6.67 8.91
C VAL A 89 -5.04 7.23 8.90
N LEU A 90 -5.35 8.08 9.88
CA LEU A 90 -6.54 8.92 9.86
C LEU A 90 -6.15 10.30 9.34
N PHE A 91 -6.72 10.69 8.22
CA PHE A 91 -6.56 12.03 7.67
C PHE A 91 -7.78 12.88 7.96
N GLU A 92 -7.57 14.15 8.30
CA GLU A 92 -8.59 15.18 8.19
C GLU A 92 -8.47 15.84 6.82
N GLU A 93 -9.60 16.00 6.14
CA GLU A 93 -9.68 16.64 4.83
C GLU A 93 -10.70 17.77 4.89
N ASP A 94 -10.28 18.97 4.50
CA ASP A 94 -11.18 20.12 4.37
C ASP A 94 -11.95 19.98 3.05
N THR A 95 -13.25 19.71 3.10
CA THR A 95 -14.04 19.48 1.88
C THR A 95 -14.27 20.75 1.04
N LYS A 96 -13.73 21.90 1.45
CA LYS A 96 -13.80 23.17 0.71
C LYS A 96 -12.46 23.57 0.10
N THR A 97 -11.37 22.91 0.48
CA THR A 97 -10.03 23.10 -0.08
C THR A 97 -9.48 21.74 -0.50
N ASP A 98 -8.25 21.68 -1.01
CA ASP A 98 -7.57 20.40 -1.25
C ASP A 98 -6.58 20.09 -0.10
N GLU A 99 -6.83 20.64 1.10
CA GLU A 99 -5.96 20.48 2.27
C GLU A 99 -6.27 19.16 3.00
N ARG A 100 -5.21 18.38 3.26
CA ARG A 100 -5.28 17.09 3.95
C ARG A 100 -4.15 16.98 4.97
N GLU A 101 -4.49 16.62 6.20
CA GLU A 101 -3.54 16.47 7.30
C GLU A 101 -3.66 15.09 7.96
N ALA A 102 -2.53 14.45 8.26
CA ALA A 102 -2.50 13.19 9.00
C ALA A 102 -2.63 13.46 10.50
N LEU A 103 -3.71 12.97 11.12
CA LEU A 103 -3.98 13.17 12.54
C LEU A 103 -3.40 12.05 13.41
N VAL A 104 -3.54 10.81 12.96
CA VAL A 104 -3.16 9.61 13.71
C VAL A 104 -2.51 8.61 12.79
N THR A 105 -1.48 7.93 13.27
CA THR A 105 -0.86 6.77 12.61
C THR A 105 -0.86 5.57 13.56
N MET A 106 -1.25 4.41 13.05
CA MET A 106 -1.28 3.13 13.76
C MET A 106 -0.45 2.09 12.99
N ASP A 107 0.06 1.09 13.71
CA ASP A 107 0.85 -0.02 13.16
C ASP A 107 0.24 -1.34 13.64
N TRP A 108 -0.11 -2.23 12.71
CA TRP A 108 -0.69 -3.55 13.00
C TRP A 108 0.28 -4.69 12.73
N GLY A 109 1.55 -4.38 12.56
CA GLY A 109 2.64 -5.34 12.46
C GLY A 109 3.02 -5.68 11.03
N HIS A 110 3.79 -6.76 10.93
CA HIS A 110 4.56 -7.11 9.75
C HIS A 110 3.98 -8.33 9.03
N ILE A 111 3.87 -8.24 7.71
CA ILE A 111 3.54 -9.36 6.82
C ILE A 111 4.67 -9.50 5.81
N PRO A 112 5.35 -10.66 5.73
CA PRO A 112 6.38 -10.88 4.73
C PRO A 112 5.84 -10.72 3.32
N ASP A 113 6.63 -10.13 2.44
CA ASP A 113 6.30 -10.03 1.01
C ASP A 113 6.27 -11.44 0.40
N PRO A 114 5.12 -11.89 -0.15
CA PRO A 114 4.98 -13.21 -0.76
C PRO A 114 5.85 -13.39 -2.02
N LEU A 115 6.35 -12.29 -2.61
CA LEU A 115 7.21 -12.30 -3.78
C LEU A 115 8.70 -12.24 -3.42
N SER A 116 9.03 -12.03 -2.13
CA SER A 116 10.42 -11.95 -1.71
C SER A 116 11.10 -13.32 -1.84
N GLU A 117 12.18 -13.38 -2.61
CA GLU A 117 13.05 -14.55 -2.69
C GLU A 117 13.97 -14.66 -1.46
N LYS A 118 13.48 -14.32 -0.26
CA LYS A 118 14.23 -14.53 0.98
C LYS A 118 14.36 -16.03 1.20
N LYS A 119 15.46 -16.60 0.69
CA LYS A 119 15.96 -17.93 1.07
C LYS A 119 16.15 -17.91 2.57
N TRP A 120 15.19 -18.46 3.31
CA TRP A 120 15.42 -18.86 4.68
C TRP A 120 16.55 -19.88 4.64
N GLY A 121 17.75 -19.43 5.00
CA GLY A 121 18.87 -20.32 5.26
C GLY A 121 18.43 -21.26 6.36
N VAL A 122 18.21 -22.52 6.00
CA VAL A 122 18.09 -23.62 6.96
C VAL A 122 19.40 -23.61 7.75
N VAL A 123 19.32 -23.26 9.03
CA VAL A 123 20.41 -23.41 10.00
C VAL A 123 20.28 -24.77 10.67
#